data_AF-A0A5C6RS31-F1
#
_entry.id   AF-A0A5C6RS31-F1
#
_cell.length_a   1.000
_cell.length_b   1.000
_cell.length_c   1.000
_cell.angle_alpha   90.00
_cell.angle_beta   90.00
_cell.angle_gamma   90.00
#
_symmetry.space_group_name_H-M   'P 1'
#
loop_
_entity.id
_entity.type
_entity.pdbx_description
1 polymer ?
#
loop_
_entity_poly.entity_id
_entity_poly.type
_entity_poly.pdbx_seq_one_letter_code
_entity_poly.pdbx_strand_id
1 'polypeptide(L)'
;MRLVSVFYGSHEISVHNNMWTGVESVRYNGEKVASQFSWFGAVHKFTVEEDGQLVDYEVEVGFTLSGIGVNIWRNENPILLGLSRGTCKA
;
A
#
# COMPACT_ATOMS: atom_id res chain seq x y z
N MET A 1 -11.87 -2.38 -6.06
CA MET A 1 -11.63 -3.81 -5.71
C MET A 1 -10.53 -3.88 -4.67
N ARG A 2 -10.62 -4.80 -3.70
CA ARG A 2 -9.57 -5.01 -2.70
C ARG A 2 -8.48 -5.91 -3.28
N LEU A 3 -7.23 -5.46 -3.27
CA LEU A 3 -6.07 -6.21 -3.76
C LEU A 3 -5.49 -7.09 -2.66
N VAL A 4 -5.19 -6.48 -1.50
CA VAL A 4 -4.64 -7.17 -0.34
C VAL A 4 -5.17 -6.54 0.95
N SER A 5 -5.24 -7.34 2.00
CA SER A 5 -5.42 -6.88 3.37
C SER A 5 -4.39 -7.57 4.25
N VAL A 6 -3.72 -6.79 5.09
CA VAL A 6 -2.72 -7.28 6.04
C VAL A 6 -3.10 -6.77 7.42
N PHE A 7 -3.07 -7.69 8.38
CA PHE A 7 -3.23 -7.36 9.79
C PHE A 7 -1.84 -7.31 10.42
N TYR A 8 -1.51 -6.17 11.03
CA TYR A 8 -0.28 -6.00 11.79
C TYR A 8 -0.63 -5.43 13.16
N GLY A 9 -0.25 -6.15 14.22
CA GLY A 9 -0.74 -5.86 15.57
C GLY A 9 -2.26 -5.98 15.65
N SER A 10 -2.93 -4.88 16.00
CA SER A 10 -4.40 -4.76 16.11
C SER A 10 -5.03 -3.96 14.97
N HIS A 11 -4.26 -3.68 13.91
CA HIS A 11 -4.69 -2.80 12.83
C HIS A 11 -4.70 -3.49 11.47
N GLU A 12 -5.68 -3.12 10.65
CA GLU A 12 -5.83 -3.60 9.28
C GLU A 12 -5.33 -2.55 8.29
N ILE A 13 -4.41 -2.94 7.40
CA ILE A 13 -4.01 -2.16 6.24
C ILE A 13 -4.55 -2.85 5.00
N SER A 14 -5.44 -2.17 4.28
CA SER A 14 -6.07 -2.71 3.07
C SER A 14 -5.85 -1.83 1.87
N VAL A 15 -5.39 -2.45 0.79
CA VAL A 15 -5.08 -1.77 -0.47
C VAL A 15 -6.16 -2.09 -1.48
N HIS A 16 -6.66 -1.04 -2.12
CA HIS A 16 -7.73 -1.11 -3.09
C HIS A 16 -7.27 -0.50 -4.40
N ASN A 17 -7.68 -1.10 -5.50
CA ASN A 17 -7.51 -0.55 -6.83
C ASN A 17 -8.86 -0.51 -7.54
N ASN A 18 -9.15 0.60 -8.22
CA ASN A 18 -10.27 0.73 -9.11
C ASN A 18 -9.77 0.68 -10.56
N MET A 19 -9.87 -0.50 -11.19
CA MET A 19 -9.44 -0.70 -12.57
C MET A 19 -10.20 0.16 -13.59
N TRP A 20 -11.41 0.65 -13.26
CA TRP A 20 -12.17 1.51 -14.16
C TRP A 20 -11.65 2.95 -14.19
N THR A 21 -11.17 3.43 -13.05
CA THR A 21 -10.68 4.82 -12.91
C THR A 21 -9.17 4.90 -12.73
N GLY A 22 -8.44 3.79 -12.65
CA GLY A 22 -6.99 3.78 -12.35
C GLY A 22 -6.65 4.33 -10.96
N VAL A 23 -7.62 4.40 -10.03
CA VAL A 23 -7.40 4.98 -8.71
C VAL A 23 -7.05 3.90 -7.70
N GLU A 24 -5.89 4.05 -7.09
CA GLU A 24 -5.42 3.26 -5.97
C GLU A 24 -5.75 3.98 -4.66
N SER A 25 -6.16 3.22 -3.65
CA SER A 25 -6.53 3.75 -2.34
C SER A 25 -6.07 2.82 -1.24
N VAL A 26 -5.43 3.38 -0.23
CA VAL A 26 -5.02 2.65 0.97
C VAL A 26 -5.97 3.02 2.10
N ARG A 27 -6.40 2.01 2.84
CA ARG A 27 -7.23 2.18 4.04
C ARG A 27 -6.53 1.61 5.26
N TYR A 28 -6.62 2.33 6.36
CA TYR A 28 -6.16 1.93 7.68
C TYR A 28 -7.37 1.76 8.60
N ASN A 29 -7.60 0.57 9.14
CA ASN A 29 -8.81 0.22 9.91
C ASN A 29 -10.13 0.61 9.22
N GLY A 30 -10.18 0.53 7.90
CA GLY A 30 -11.34 0.90 7.09
C GLY A 30 -11.40 2.38 6.68
N GLU A 31 -10.63 3.27 7.30
CA GLU A 31 -10.54 4.69 6.92
C GLU A 31 -9.57 4.92 5.77
N LYS A 32 -9.95 5.73 4.78
CA LYS A 32 -9.09 6.03 3.62
C LYS A 32 -8.00 7.03 4.00
N VAL A 33 -6.77 6.53 4.15
CA VAL A 33 -5.59 7.31 4.54
C VAL A 33 -4.78 7.84 3.36
N ALA A 34 -4.81 7.14 2.23
CA ALA A 34 -4.14 7.58 1.01
C ALA A 34 -4.95 7.23 -0.23
N SER A 35 -4.86 8.06 -1.26
CA SER A 35 -5.47 7.81 -2.56
C SER A 35 -4.64 8.48 -3.64
N GLN A 36 -4.32 7.75 -4.70
CA GLN A 36 -3.58 8.29 -5.84
C GLN A 36 -4.08 7.62 -7.11
N PHE A 37 -4.05 8.35 -8.21
CA PHE A 37 -4.30 7.80 -9.54
C PHE A 37 -2.97 7.35 -10.13
N SER A 38 -2.90 6.10 -10.60
CA SER A 38 -1.73 5.61 -11.34
C SER A 38 -2.09 4.56 -12.39
N TRP A 39 -1.37 4.62 -13.51
CA TRP A 39 -1.45 3.65 -14.60
C TRP A 39 -0.34 2.59 -14.54
N PHE A 40 0.76 2.86 -13.84
CA PHE A 40 1.94 1.98 -13.78
C PHE A 40 2.33 1.61 -12.35
N GLY A 41 1.43 1.84 -11.39
CA GLY A 41 1.68 1.65 -9.97
C GLY A 41 2.10 2.95 -9.27
N ALA A 42 1.94 2.99 -7.95
CA ALA A 42 2.21 4.16 -7.14
C ALA A 42 2.79 3.78 -5.79
N VAL A 43 3.55 4.72 -5.21
CA VAL A 43 3.99 4.65 -3.81
C VAL A 43 3.13 5.61 -3.00
N HIS A 44 2.33 5.06 -2.10
CA HIS A 44 1.53 5.79 -1.15
C HIS A 44 2.26 5.87 0.18
N LYS A 45 2.54 7.08 0.65
CA LYS A 45 3.10 7.31 1.98
C LYS A 45 2.07 7.99 2.86
N PHE A 46 1.92 7.52 4.08
CA PHE A 46 1.03 8.12 5.06
C PHE A 46 1.55 7.84 6.47
N THR A 47 1.19 8.72 7.40
CA THR A 47 1.57 8.60 8.81
C THR A 47 0.30 8.43 9.63
N VAL A 48 0.30 7.49 10.58
CA VAL A 48 -0.79 7.27 11.53
C VAL A 48 -0.25 7.32 12.95
N GLU A 49 -1.11 7.67 13.91
CA GLU A 49 -0.78 7.57 15.33
C GLU A 49 -1.20 6.19 15.85
N GLU A 50 -0.23 5.38 16.30
CA GLU A 50 -0.45 4.11 16.98
C GLU A 50 0.09 4.23 18.42
N ASP A 51 -0.76 3.99 19.43
CA ASP A 51 -0.37 4.02 20.85
C ASP A 51 0.39 5.29 21.28
N GLY A 52 0.04 6.45 20.69
CA GLY A 52 0.69 7.74 20.96
C GLY A 52 2.04 7.94 20.27
N GLN A 53 2.42 7.06 19.34
CA GLN A 53 3.59 7.22 18.48
C GLN A 53 3.17 7.43 17.03
N LEU A 54 3.84 8.36 16.34
CA LEU A 54 3.69 8.52 14.91
C LEU A 54 4.43 7.39 14.19
N VAL A 55 3.71 6.72 13.30
CA VAL A 55 4.20 5.58 12.54
C VAL A 55 4.01 5.87 11.06
N ASP A 56 5.12 5.79 10.32
CA ASP A 56 5.15 5.99 8.88
C ASP A 56 4.92 4.68 8.15
N TYR A 57 3.94 4.69 7.26
CA TYR A 57 3.63 3.60 6.37
C TYR A 57 3.96 3.98 4.94
N GLU A 58 4.59 3.04 4.23
CA GLU A 58 4.83 3.13 2.80
C GLU A 58 4.17 1.92 2.14
N VAL A 59 3.33 2.17 1.15
CA VAL A 59 2.63 1.15 0.38
C VAL A 59 2.96 1.35 -1.09
N GLU A 60 3.70 0.41 -1.65
CA GLU A 60 3.99 0.38 -3.08
C GLU A 60 3.05 -0.60 -3.77
N VAL A 61 2.37 -0.12 -4.80
CA VAL A 61 1.58 -0.94 -5.71
C VAL A 61 2.30 -0.95 -7.04
N GLY A 62 2.53 -2.14 -7.61
CA GLY A 62 3.25 -2.31 -8.86
C GLY A 62 2.52 -3.26 -9.80
N PHE A 63 2.50 -2.92 -11.07
CA PHE A 63 1.95 -3.76 -12.13
C PHE A 63 3.09 -4.45 -12.87
N THR A 64 3.05 -5.78 -12.90
CA THR A 64 4.03 -6.62 -13.59
C THR A 64 3.34 -7.49 -14.63
N LEU A 65 4.10 -8.10 -15.54
CA LEU A 65 3.58 -9.11 -16.48
C LEU A 65 2.90 -10.30 -15.79
N SER A 66 3.29 -10.59 -14.55
CA SER A 66 2.73 -11.68 -13.74
C SER A 66 1.50 -11.26 -12.92
N GLY A 67 1.11 -9.98 -12.96
CA GLY A 67 -0.03 -9.44 -12.22
C GLY A 67 0.33 -8.23 -11.35
N ILE A 68 -0.55 -7.93 -10.41
CA ILE A 68 -0.42 -6.80 -9.47
C ILE A 68 0.25 -7.30 -8.21
N GLY A 69 1.32 -6.64 -7.78
CA GLY A 69 1.95 -6.87 -6.48
C GLY A 69 1.87 -5.63 -5.60
N VAL A 70 1.93 -5.88 -4.29
CA VAL A 70 1.85 -4.84 -3.27
C VAL A 70 2.94 -5.08 -2.24
N ASN A 71 3.70 -4.05 -1.91
CA ASN A 71 4.61 -4.05 -0.78
C ASN A 71 4.11 -3.06 0.28
N ILE A 72 4.31 -3.39 1.55
CA ILE A 72 3.91 -2.57 2.69
C ILE A 72 5.08 -2.53 3.67
N TRP A 73 5.50 -1.32 4.04
CA TRP A 73 6.49 -1.06 5.07
C TRP A 73 5.89 -0.21 6.18
N ARG A 74 6.40 -0.42 7.40
CA ARG A 74 6.10 0.35 8.61
C ARG A 74 7.40 0.76 9.27
N ASN A 75 7.65 2.06 9.40
CA ASN A 75 8.91 2.61 9.88
C ASN A 75 10.11 1.89 9.22
N GLU A 76 10.10 1.83 7.89
CA GLU A 76 11.12 1.17 7.05
C GLU A 76 11.21 -0.37 7.15
N ASN A 77 10.47 -0.99 8.06
CA ASN A 77 10.42 -2.44 8.22
C ASN A 77 9.35 -3.05 7.31
N PRO A 78 9.69 -4.08 6.49
CA PRO A 78 8.72 -4.71 5.60
C PRO A 78 7.71 -5.55 6.39
N ILE A 79 6.42 -5.28 6.19
CA ILE A 79 5.31 -6.10 6.68
C ILE A 79 4.85 -7.07 5.58
N LEU A 80 4.78 -6.58 4.34
CA LEU A 80 4.38 -7.37 3.18
C LEU A 80 5.33 -7.10 2.03
N LEU A 81 5.79 -8.18 1.39
CA LEU A 81 6.59 -8.11 0.16
C LEU A 81 5.91 -8.99 -0.90
N GLY A 82 5.06 -8.36 -1.72
CA GLY A 82 4.39 -9.01 -2.86
C GLY A 82 5.12 -8.78 -4.19
N LEU A 83 6.05 -7.84 -4.25
CA LEU A 83 6.93 -7.59 -5.38
C LEU A 83 8.36 -7.91 -4.94
N SER A 84 9.16 -8.49 -5.85
CA SER A 84 10.62 -8.39 -5.70
C SER A 84 10.99 -6.90 -5.66
N ARG A 85 11.96 -6.49 -4.82
CA ARG A 85 12.54 -5.12 -4.81
C ARG A 85 13.25 -4.87 -6.15
N GLY A 86 12.46 -4.76 -7.22
CA GLY A 86 12.86 -4.46 -8.57
C GLY A 86 12.62 -2.99 -8.74
N THR A 87 13.67 -2.21 -8.55
CA THR A 87 13.95 -0.96 -9.25
C THR A 87 13.00 -0.68 -10.42
N CYS A 88 11.86 -0.03 -10.18
CA CYS A 88 11.20 0.74 -11.24
C CYS A 88 12.00 2.02 -11.41
N LYS A 89 13.23 1.89 -11.93
CA LYS A 89 13.91 2.97 -12.65
C LYS A 89 13.47 2.85 -14.10
N ALA A 90 12.56 3.73 -14.50
CA ALA A 90 12.46 4.18 -15.88
C ALA A 90 13.24 5.50 -15.99
#